data_AF-A0A9E7GWE2-F1
#
_entry.id   AF-A0A9E7GWE2-F1
#
_cell.length_a   1.000
_cell.length_b   1.000
_cell.length_c   1.000
_cell.angle_alpha   90.00
_cell.angle_beta   90.00
_cell.angle_gamma   90.00
#
_symmetry.space_group_name_H-M   'P 1'
#
loop_
_entity.id
_entity.type
_entity.pdbx_description
1 polymer ?
#
loop_
_entity_poly.entity_id
_entity_poly.type
_entity_poly.pdbx_seq_one_letter_code
_entity_poly.pdbx_strand_id
1 'polypeptide(L)'
;MVDRMLRLLVANNVVSCIVQTIDDGHLLRKCSAVPIYKYLTKNEDGRLGSHKAKTLKIINLKYYLKDSILKGDIPMKAAYGILLFDYISFDPWYSKVFNEGMKGHSSIIIKNLLHVYSGFDDMEVLVDVGGSDGATLQMITSKHPHIKGINYDLPYVISSAQPMPDLP
;
A
#
# COMPACT_ATOMS: atom_id res chain seq x y z
N MET A 1 -11.05 20.00 -17.13
CA MET A 1 -10.76 18.56 -16.91
C MET A 1 -10.99 18.14 -15.47
N VAL A 2 -10.42 18.84 -14.48
CA VAL A 2 -10.55 18.53 -13.04
C VAL A 2 -12.01 18.51 -12.56
N ASP A 3 -12.85 19.49 -12.91
CA ASP A 3 -14.26 19.49 -12.50
C ASP A 3 -15.01 18.21 -12.93
N ARG A 4 -14.75 17.71 -14.14
CA ARG A 4 -15.35 16.45 -14.63
C ARG A 4 -14.90 15.24 -13.81
N MET A 5 -13.64 15.19 -13.41
CA MET A 5 -13.11 14.13 -12.55
C MET A 5 -13.73 14.21 -11.15
N LEU A 6 -13.84 15.41 -10.58
CA LEU A 6 -14.48 15.62 -9.28
C LEU A 6 -15.95 15.18 -9.31
N ARG A 7 -16.69 15.43 -10.39
CA ARG A 7 -18.08 14.92 -10.53
C ARG A 7 -18.16 13.41 -10.46
N LEU A 8 -17.24 12.69 -11.10
CA LEU A 8 -17.16 11.22 -10.99
C LEU A 8 -16.86 10.78 -9.55
N LEU A 9 -15.93 11.47 -8.89
CA LEU A 9 -15.58 11.18 -7.49
C LEU A 9 -16.74 11.46 -6.53
N VAL A 10 -17.52 12.51 -6.76
CA VAL A 10 -18.77 12.79 -6.01
C VAL A 10 -19.78 11.67 -6.21
N ALA A 11 -20.00 11.25 -7.46
CA ALA A 11 -20.94 10.16 -7.76
C ALA A 11 -20.57 8.82 -7.10
N ASN A 12 -19.31 8.66 -6.68
CA ASN A 12 -18.80 7.49 -5.98
C ASN A 12 -18.49 7.76 -4.49
N ASN A 13 -19.00 8.85 -3.92
CA ASN A 13 -18.82 9.22 -2.50
C ASN A 13 -17.35 9.35 -2.04
N VAL A 14 -16.45 9.71 -2.96
CA VAL A 14 -15.01 9.90 -2.66
C VAL A 14 -14.69 11.32 -2.21
N VAL A 15 -15.50 12.30 -2.64
CA VAL A 15 -15.45 13.72 -2.23
C VAL A 15 -16.87 14.26 -2.11
N SER A 16 -17.09 15.26 -1.27
CA SER A 16 -18.36 15.99 -1.19
C SER A 16 -18.22 17.34 -1.88
N CYS A 17 -19.15 17.72 -2.75
CA CYS A 17 -19.10 19.02 -3.41
C CYS A 17 -20.44 19.75 -3.32
N ILE A 18 -20.37 21.04 -3.03
CA ILE A 18 -21.49 21.98 -3.10
C ILE A 18 -21.35 22.85 -4.35
N VAL A 19 -22.48 23.22 -4.96
CA VAL A 19 -22.52 24.16 -6.08
C VAL A 19 -23.09 25.47 -5.58
N GLN A 20 -22.40 26.57 -5.86
CA GLN A 20 -22.79 27.93 -5.50
C GLN A 20 -22.84 28.76 -6.77
N THR A 21 -23.87 29.59 -6.92
CA THR A 21 -23.89 30.63 -7.95
C THR A 21 -23.09 31.82 -7.42
N ILE A 22 -22.11 32.28 -8.18
CA ILE A 22 -21.34 33.48 -7.86
C ILE A 22 -21.97 34.71 -8.54
N ASP A 23 -21.58 35.91 -8.12
CA ASP A 23 -22.25 37.18 -8.44
C ASP A 23 -22.34 37.49 -9.95
N ASP A 24 -21.49 36.87 -10.78
CA ASP A 24 -21.49 36.96 -12.23
C ASP A 24 -22.46 35.97 -12.92
N GLY A 25 -23.22 35.19 -12.15
CA GLY A 25 -24.16 34.17 -12.64
C GLY A 25 -23.51 32.83 -12.97
N HIS A 26 -22.19 32.68 -12.86
CA HIS A 26 -21.52 31.41 -13.08
C HIS A 26 -21.67 30.46 -11.88
N LEU A 27 -21.58 29.15 -12.16
CA LEU A 27 -21.65 28.12 -11.14
C LEU A 27 -20.24 27.74 -10.66
N LEU A 28 -19.98 27.94 -9.38
CA LEU A 28 -18.76 27.52 -8.70
C LEU A 28 -19.00 26.24 -7.89
N ARG A 29 -18.18 25.22 -8.11
CA ARG A 29 -18.20 23.98 -7.32
C ARG A 29 -17.10 23.99 -6.28
N LYS A 30 -17.47 23.90 -5.00
CA LYS A 30 -16.52 23.78 -3.88
C LYS A 30 -16.58 22.34 -3.35
N CYS A 31 -15.43 21.67 -3.36
CA CYS A 31 -15.31 20.28 -2.93
C CYS A 31 -14.55 20.16 -1.61
N SER A 32 -14.93 19.20 -0.80
CA SER A 32 -14.38 18.92 0.52
C SER A 32 -14.08 17.42 0.67
N ALA A 33 -13.13 17.11 1.54
CA ALA A 33 -12.80 15.74 1.90
C ALA A 33 -13.92 15.10 2.72
N VAL A 34 -14.15 13.81 2.49
CA VAL A 34 -15.10 12.96 3.22
C VAL A 34 -14.34 11.84 3.94
N PRO A 35 -14.92 11.07 4.88
CA PRO A 35 -14.15 10.14 5.73
C PRO A 35 -13.23 9.16 4.99
N ILE A 36 -13.63 8.64 3.82
CA ILE A 36 -12.79 7.75 3.00
C ILE A 36 -11.48 8.42 2.53
N TYR A 37 -11.48 9.75 2.40
CA TYR A 37 -10.31 10.54 2.03
C TYR A 37 -9.15 10.36 3.01
N LYS A 38 -9.42 10.07 4.30
CA LYS A 38 -8.38 9.78 5.33
C LYS A 38 -7.45 8.65 4.90
N TYR A 39 -7.96 7.66 4.15
CA TYR A 39 -7.18 6.52 3.67
C TYR A 39 -6.55 6.78 2.29
N LEU A 40 -7.07 7.74 1.54
CA LEU A 40 -6.62 8.05 0.18
C LEU A 40 -5.47 9.07 0.13
N THR A 41 -5.29 9.85 1.20
CA THR A 41 -4.18 10.80 1.34
C THR A 41 -3.09 10.30 2.28
N LYS A 42 -1.94 11.00 2.24
CA LYS A 42 -0.86 10.76 3.20
C LYS A 42 -1.33 11.22 4.58
N ASN A 43 -1.33 10.31 5.54
CA ASN A 43 -1.50 10.61 6.95
C ASN A 43 -0.27 10.09 7.72
N GLU A 44 -0.25 10.29 9.05
CA GLU A 44 0.83 9.77 9.93
C GLU A 44 0.95 8.24 9.87
N ASP A 45 -0.11 7.55 9.45
CA ASP A 45 -0.26 6.08 9.43
C ASP A 45 0.04 5.45 8.06
N GLY A 46 0.46 6.25 7.07
CA GLY A 46 0.79 5.80 5.71
C GLY A 46 -0.19 6.24 4.61
N ARG A 47 -0.20 5.53 3.48
CA ARG A 47 -1.07 5.77 2.32
C ARG A 47 -1.69 4.45 1.86
N LEU A 48 -3.02 4.36 1.76
CA LEU A 48 -3.67 3.29 0.98
C LEU A 48 -3.81 3.71 -0.51
N GLY A 49 -3.91 5.02 -0.76
CA GLY A 49 -4.42 5.58 -2.03
C GLY A 49 -3.47 5.63 -3.24
N SER A 50 -2.16 5.38 -3.12
CA SER A 50 -1.24 5.53 -4.27
C SER A 50 -0.97 4.26 -5.06
N HIS A 51 -1.46 3.10 -4.61
CA HIS A 51 -1.01 1.82 -5.15
C HIS A 51 -1.81 1.25 -6.30
N LYS A 52 -3.05 1.69 -6.47
CA LYS A 52 -3.90 1.16 -7.55
C LYS A 52 -3.64 1.81 -8.91
N ALA A 53 -3.01 2.99 -8.95
CA ALA A 53 -2.92 3.78 -10.18
C ALA A 53 -1.61 3.61 -10.97
N LYS A 54 -0.57 2.98 -10.41
CA LYS A 54 0.77 2.91 -11.04
C LYS A 54 1.13 1.57 -11.65
N THR A 55 0.30 0.54 -11.45
CA THR A 55 0.60 -0.82 -11.89
C THR A 55 -0.13 -1.15 -13.18
N LEU A 56 0.10 -0.35 -14.23
CA LEU A 56 -0.46 -0.56 -15.57
C LEU A 56 -0.24 -2.00 -16.07
N LYS A 57 0.86 -2.63 -15.63
CA LYS A 57 1.22 -4.02 -15.95
C LYS A 57 0.37 -5.08 -15.22
N ILE A 58 -0.01 -4.88 -13.94
CA ILE A 58 -0.97 -5.78 -13.26
C ILE A 58 -2.36 -5.67 -13.90
N ILE A 59 -2.76 -4.46 -14.30
CA ILE A 59 -4.05 -4.23 -14.95
C ILE A 59 -4.17 -5.02 -16.26
N ASN A 60 -3.05 -5.31 -16.94
CA ASN A 60 -3.05 -6.10 -18.17
C ASN A 60 -3.16 -7.62 -17.93
N LEU A 61 -2.94 -8.12 -16.71
CA LEU A 61 -3.10 -9.54 -16.39
C LEU A 61 -4.54 -10.02 -16.60
N LYS A 62 -5.52 -9.11 -16.55
CA LYS A 62 -6.93 -9.42 -16.84
C LYS A 62 -7.14 -10.01 -18.23
N TYR A 63 -6.28 -9.67 -19.21
CA TYR A 63 -6.37 -10.21 -20.57
C TYR A 63 -5.91 -11.66 -20.68
N TYR A 64 -5.10 -12.12 -19.72
CA TYR A 64 -4.57 -13.49 -19.69
C TYR A 64 -5.34 -14.40 -18.74
N LEU A 65 -6.21 -13.83 -17.88
CA LEU A 65 -6.94 -14.57 -16.86
C LEU A 65 -7.76 -15.73 -17.41
N LYS A 66 -8.53 -15.50 -18.48
CA LYS A 66 -9.35 -16.54 -19.11
C LYS A 66 -8.50 -17.72 -19.57
N ASP A 67 -7.44 -17.43 -20.34
CA ASP A 67 -6.60 -18.46 -20.93
C ASP A 67 -5.80 -19.20 -19.86
N SER A 68 -5.34 -18.50 -18.82
CA SER A 68 -4.70 -19.09 -17.66
C SER A 68 -5.62 -20.08 -16.93
N ILE A 69 -6.90 -19.76 -16.75
CA ILE A 69 -7.87 -20.69 -16.14
C ILE A 69 -8.03 -21.95 -17.01
N LEU A 70 -8.20 -21.77 -18.32
CA LEU A 70 -8.42 -22.89 -19.24
C LEU A 70 -7.19 -23.81 -19.38
N LYS A 71 -5.98 -23.23 -19.32
CA LYS A 71 -4.71 -23.95 -19.50
C LYS A 71 -4.07 -24.43 -18.19
N GLY A 72 -4.61 -24.02 -17.04
CA GLY A 72 -4.01 -24.29 -15.73
C GLY A 72 -2.70 -23.54 -15.50
N ASP A 73 -2.59 -22.31 -16.02
CA ASP A 73 -1.40 -21.45 -15.89
C ASP A 73 -1.68 -20.25 -14.96
N ILE A 74 -0.63 -19.50 -14.62
CA ILE A 74 -0.71 -18.27 -13.82
C ILE A 74 -0.74 -17.07 -14.78
N PRO A 75 -1.67 -16.10 -14.64
CA PRO A 75 -1.77 -14.96 -15.56
C PRO A 75 -0.46 -14.18 -15.73
N MET A 76 0.34 -14.06 -14.67
CA MET A 76 1.66 -13.42 -14.74
C MET A 76 2.62 -14.20 -15.64
N LYS A 77 2.69 -15.52 -15.48
CA LYS A 77 3.54 -16.39 -16.29
C LYS A 77 3.07 -16.44 -17.75
N ALA A 78 1.75 -16.49 -17.97
CA ALA A 78 1.17 -16.44 -19.30
C ALA A 78 1.44 -15.11 -20.03
N ALA A 79 1.47 -13.99 -19.29
CA ALA A 79 1.68 -12.66 -19.85
C ALA A 79 3.16 -12.29 -20.07
N TYR A 80 4.03 -12.69 -19.14
CA TYR A 80 5.41 -12.20 -19.06
C TYR A 80 6.46 -13.31 -18.97
N GLY A 81 6.06 -14.59 -18.97
CA GLY A 81 6.97 -15.75 -18.92
C GLY A 81 7.60 -16.02 -17.56
N ILE A 82 7.48 -15.12 -16.59
CA ILE A 82 8.10 -15.18 -15.26
C ILE A 82 7.07 -14.97 -14.15
N LEU A 83 7.43 -15.27 -12.90
CA LEU A 83 6.55 -15.03 -11.75
C LEU A 83 6.62 -13.56 -11.29
N LEU A 84 5.66 -13.15 -10.45
CA LEU A 84 5.53 -11.76 -10.00
C LEU A 84 6.76 -11.29 -9.23
N PHE A 85 7.30 -12.12 -8.32
CA PHE A 85 8.46 -11.73 -7.52
C PHE A 85 9.74 -11.66 -8.35
N ASP A 86 9.92 -12.55 -9.31
CA ASP A 86 11.02 -12.47 -10.28
C ASP A 86 10.91 -11.16 -11.07
N TYR A 87 9.71 -10.85 -11.58
CA TYR A 87 9.46 -9.60 -12.30
C TYR A 87 9.76 -8.36 -11.43
N ILE A 88 9.32 -8.36 -10.17
CA ILE A 88 9.60 -7.28 -9.21
C ILE A 88 11.11 -7.11 -9.03
N SER A 89 11.87 -8.20 -8.95
CA SER A 89 13.31 -8.15 -8.74
C SER A 89 14.08 -7.51 -9.91
N PHE A 90 13.58 -7.62 -11.14
CA PHE A 90 14.24 -7.08 -12.34
C PHE A 90 13.93 -5.61 -12.65
N ASP A 91 12.85 -5.05 -12.10
CA ASP A 91 12.39 -3.69 -12.39
C ASP A 91 12.46 -2.84 -11.11
N PRO A 92 13.56 -2.09 -10.88
CA PRO A 92 13.75 -1.31 -9.66
C PRO A 92 12.66 -0.27 -9.40
N TRP A 93 12.11 0.33 -10.46
CA TRP A 93 11.02 1.27 -10.34
C TRP A 93 9.76 0.56 -9.83
N TYR A 94 9.45 -0.60 -10.40
CA TYR A 94 8.31 -1.40 -9.99
C TYR A 94 8.48 -1.96 -8.57
N SER A 95 9.68 -2.44 -8.22
CA SER A 95 10.04 -2.87 -6.87
C SER A 95 9.80 -1.78 -5.83
N LYS A 96 10.28 -0.56 -6.11
CA LYS A 96 10.02 0.59 -5.24
C LYS A 96 8.53 0.87 -5.09
N VAL A 97 7.79 0.90 -6.21
CA VAL A 97 6.34 1.13 -6.17
C VAL A 97 5.63 0.02 -5.39
N PHE A 98 5.98 -1.25 -5.58
CA PHE A 98 5.38 -2.37 -4.86
C PHE A 98 5.66 -2.28 -3.35
N ASN A 99 6.92 -2.06 -2.96
CA ASN A 99 7.33 -1.98 -1.55
C ASN A 99 6.70 -0.80 -0.83
N GLU A 100 6.64 0.39 -1.46
CA GLU A 100 5.93 1.55 -0.89
C GLU A 100 4.44 1.25 -0.60
N GLY A 101 3.87 0.26 -1.27
CA GLY A 101 2.46 -0.11 -1.15
C GLY A 101 2.17 -1.10 -0.10
N MET A 102 2.99 -2.14 -0.08
CA MET A 102 3.00 -3.08 1.01
C MET A 102 3.22 -2.33 2.32
N LYS A 103 4.15 -1.39 2.37
CA LYS A 103 4.38 -0.51 3.53
C LYS A 103 3.16 0.32 3.90
N GLY A 104 2.58 1.06 2.95
CA GLY A 104 1.41 1.90 3.22
C GLY A 104 0.19 1.11 3.71
N HIS A 105 0.00 -0.11 3.21
CA HIS A 105 -1.06 -1.01 3.64
C HIS A 105 -0.76 -1.65 5.00
N SER A 106 0.46 -2.14 5.22
CA SER A 106 0.85 -2.81 6.47
C SER A 106 0.85 -1.86 7.65
N SER A 107 1.29 -0.61 7.50
CA SER A 107 1.29 0.39 8.58
C SER A 107 -0.10 0.59 9.21
N ILE A 108 -1.14 0.68 8.38
CA ILE A 108 -2.53 0.84 8.87
C ILE A 108 -2.98 -0.39 9.65
N ILE A 109 -2.67 -1.59 9.13
CA ILE A 109 -3.07 -2.85 9.76
C ILE A 109 -2.33 -3.07 11.07
N ILE A 110 -1.01 -2.91 11.08
CA ILE A 110 -0.16 -3.17 12.25
C ILE A 110 -0.45 -2.17 13.36
N LYS A 111 -0.72 -0.90 13.04
CA LYS A 111 -1.16 0.06 14.06
C LYS A 111 -2.43 -0.42 14.78
N ASN A 112 -3.43 -0.87 14.04
CA ASN A 112 -4.66 -1.43 14.63
C ASN A 112 -4.41 -2.74 15.37
N LEU A 113 -3.58 -3.63 14.83
CA LEU A 113 -3.19 -4.89 15.46
C LEU A 113 -2.59 -4.62 16.84
N LEU A 114 -1.63 -3.70 16.92
CA LEU A 114 -0.98 -3.34 18.17
C LEU A 114 -1.97 -2.77 19.20
N HIS A 115 -3.11 -2.19 18.80
CA HIS A 115 -4.13 -1.72 19.75
C HIS A 115 -4.96 -2.84 20.37
N VAL A 116 -5.15 -3.97 19.68
CA VAL A 116 -6.11 -5.02 20.10
C VAL A 116 -5.47 -6.37 20.42
N TYR A 117 -4.23 -6.58 19.99
CA TYR A 117 -3.52 -7.84 20.15
C TYR A 117 -2.43 -7.71 21.23
N SER A 118 -2.53 -8.55 22.26
CA SER A 118 -1.59 -8.59 23.40
C SER A 118 -0.57 -9.74 23.31
N GLY A 119 -0.59 -10.54 22.23
CA GLY A 119 0.31 -11.70 22.12
C GLY A 119 1.79 -11.36 21.94
N PHE A 120 2.16 -10.07 21.92
CA PHE A 120 3.54 -9.60 21.93
C PHE A 120 4.07 -9.29 23.35
N ASP A 121 3.19 -9.24 24.36
CA ASP A 121 3.55 -8.73 25.69
C ASP A 121 4.64 -9.56 26.36
N ASP A 122 4.60 -10.89 26.25
CA ASP A 122 5.58 -11.81 26.87
C ASP A 122 6.59 -12.38 25.87
N MET A 123 6.71 -11.77 24.68
CA MET A 123 7.61 -12.27 23.63
C MET A 123 9.04 -11.78 23.84
N GLU A 124 10.03 -12.66 23.67
CA GLU A 124 11.45 -12.27 23.73
C GLU A 124 12.06 -12.03 22.36
N VAL A 125 11.71 -12.87 21.37
CA VAL A 125 12.26 -12.82 20.02
C VAL A 125 11.14 -12.91 19.00
N LEU A 126 11.14 -11.99 18.05
CA LEU A 126 10.18 -11.97 16.94
C LEU A 126 10.93 -12.00 15.61
N VAL A 127 10.54 -12.93 14.73
CA VAL A 127 11.05 -13.01 13.35
C VAL A 127 9.94 -12.60 12.39
N ASP A 128 10.16 -11.53 11.62
CA ASP A 128 9.26 -11.10 10.55
C ASP A 128 9.73 -11.69 9.22
N VAL A 129 9.08 -12.78 8.80
CA VAL A 129 9.41 -13.53 7.57
C VAL A 129 8.69 -12.91 6.38
N GLY A 130 9.44 -12.44 5.39
CA GLY A 130 8.92 -11.59 4.32
C GLY A 130 8.66 -10.15 4.78
N GLY A 131 9.40 -9.69 5.79
CA GLY A 131 9.21 -8.38 6.42
C GLY A 131 9.67 -7.18 5.59
N SER A 132 10.17 -7.39 4.37
CA SER A 132 10.59 -6.35 3.43
C SER A 132 11.62 -5.39 4.04
N ASP A 133 11.31 -4.08 4.10
CA ASP A 133 12.18 -3.05 4.66
C ASP A 133 12.17 -3.02 6.21
N GLY A 134 11.45 -3.94 6.85
CA GLY A 134 11.38 -4.08 8.31
C GLY A 134 10.42 -3.09 8.99
N ALA A 135 9.61 -2.34 8.24
CA ALA A 135 8.70 -1.35 8.82
C ALA A 135 7.70 -1.95 9.82
N THR A 136 7.17 -3.15 9.54
CA THR A 136 6.26 -3.87 10.45
C THR A 136 6.94 -4.20 11.76
N LEU A 137 8.08 -4.87 11.68
CA LEU A 137 8.87 -5.25 12.84
C LEU A 137 9.27 -4.03 13.68
N GLN A 138 9.68 -2.93 13.04
CA GLN A 138 10.01 -1.67 13.71
C GLN A 138 8.83 -1.12 14.52
N MET A 139 7.60 -1.14 13.98
CA MET A 139 6.42 -0.68 14.72
C MET A 139 6.15 -1.55 15.95
N ILE A 140 6.34 -2.87 15.85
CA ILE A 140 6.12 -3.81 16.95
C ILE A 140 7.17 -3.59 18.04
N THR A 141 8.45 -3.59 17.69
CA THR A 141 9.54 -3.41 18.66
C THR A 141 9.58 -2.01 19.27
N SER A 142 9.11 -0.97 18.55
CA SER A 142 8.94 0.36 19.15
C SER A 142 7.90 0.39 20.27
N LYS A 143 6.87 -0.45 20.20
CA LYS A 143 5.86 -0.57 21.25
C LYS A 143 6.27 -1.55 22.36
N HIS A 144 7.01 -2.59 21.99
CA HIS A 144 7.48 -3.67 22.85
C HIS A 144 9.01 -3.72 22.82
N PRO A 145 9.71 -2.77 23.49
CA PRO A 145 11.15 -2.62 23.37
C PRO A 145 11.95 -3.80 23.94
N HIS A 146 11.32 -4.66 24.74
CA HIS A 146 11.92 -5.90 25.23
C HIS A 146 12.08 -6.97 24.15
N ILE A 147 11.37 -6.86 23.02
CA ILE A 147 11.43 -7.83 21.93
C ILE A 147 12.69 -7.61 21.09
N LYS A 148 13.50 -8.65 20.95
CA LYS A 148 14.55 -8.73 19.94
C LYS A 148 13.94 -9.07 18.57
N GLY A 149 13.88 -8.07 17.69
CA GLY A 149 13.39 -8.24 16.32
C GLY A 149 14.42 -8.79 15.35
N ILE A 150 14.02 -9.71 14.48
CA ILE A 150 14.77 -10.22 13.33
C ILE A 150 13.93 -10.04 12.06
N ASN A 151 14.36 -9.16 11.15
CA ASN A 151 13.72 -9.02 9.84
C ASN A 151 14.36 -10.04 8.87
N TYR A 152 13.54 -10.85 8.20
CA TYR A 152 14.01 -11.89 7.30
C TYR A 152 13.32 -11.78 5.93
N ASP A 153 14.10 -11.58 4.88
CA ASP A 153 13.62 -11.47 3.49
C ASP A 153 14.72 -11.92 2.51
N LEU A 154 14.45 -11.85 1.21
CA LEU A 154 15.39 -12.16 0.15
C LEU A 154 16.64 -11.27 0.23
N PRO A 155 17.83 -11.77 -0.13
CA PRO A 155 19.08 -11.02 0.00
C PRO A 155 19.07 -9.63 -0.64
N TYR A 156 18.48 -9.50 -1.83
CA TYR A 156 18.39 -8.22 -2.53
C TYR A 156 17.44 -7.23 -1.83
N VAL A 157 16.41 -7.73 -1.14
CA VAL A 157 15.48 -6.89 -0.37
C VAL A 157 16.18 -6.36 0.86
N ILE A 158 16.79 -7.26 1.65
CA ILE A 158 17.54 -6.89 2.87
C ILE A 158 18.69 -5.93 2.56
N SER A 159 19.41 -6.11 1.45
CA SER A 159 20.50 -5.19 1.06
C SER A 159 20.06 -3.74 0.82
N SER A 160 18.76 -3.52 0.54
CA SER A 160 18.17 -2.21 0.31
C SER A 160 17.47 -1.62 1.54
N ALA A 161 17.31 -2.42 2.60
CA ALA A 161 16.69 -1.98 3.84
C ALA A 161 17.64 -1.08 4.63
N GLN A 162 17.08 -0.08 5.31
CA GLN A 162 17.85 0.73 6.25
C GLN A 162 18.00 -0.03 7.58
N PRO A 163 19.13 0.11 8.28
CA PRO A 163 19.25 -0.37 9.65
C PRO A 163 18.10 0.19 10.50
N MET A 164 17.47 -0.66 11.32
CA MET A 164 16.55 -0.17 12.32
C MET A 164 17.35 0.67 13.34
N PRO A 165 16.87 1.86 13.71
CA PRO A 165 17.52 2.65 14.74
C PRO A 165 17.52 1.86 16.06
N ASP A 166 18.59 2.01 16.84
CA ASP A 166 18.67 1.45 18.17
C ASP A 166 17.52 2.01 19.02
N LEU A 167 16.78 1.11 19.68
CA LEU A 167 15.74 1.50 20.63
C LEU A 167 16.43 2.01 21.92
N PRO A 168 15.91 3.08 22.56
CA PRO A 168 16.47 3.62 23.80
C PRO A 168 16.36 2.66 24.98
#